data_AF-A0A8S8XSD3-F1
#
_entry.id   AF-A0A8S8XSD3-F1
#
_cell.length_a   1.000
_cell.length_b   1.000
_cell.length_c   1.000
_cell.angle_alpha   90.00
_cell.angle_beta   90.00
_cell.angle_gamma   90.00
#
_symmetry.space_group_name_H-M   'P 1'
#
loop_
_entity.id
_entity.type
_entity.pdbx_description
1 polymer ?
#
loop_
_entity_poly.entity_id
_entity_poly.type
_entity_poly.pdbx_seq_one_letter_code
_entity_poly.pdbx_strand_id
1 'polypeptide(L)'
;MLYTPGHTYDHNCYLVEGNLLSGDCLFIGDVGRIDLGGDPREKAEMLYNSLRKLEKLPGETKVYPNHVGAVHSIDSEDTFSTITSEMKNNEAMQIKDIKEFYTYMTEDWPPKPNNWEEIIKYNLTG
;
A
#
# COMPACT_ATOMS: atom_id res chain seq x y z
N MET A 1 9.91 13.34 -0.19
CA MET A 1 8.73 12.77 -0.87
C MET A 1 9.19 11.65 -1.78
N LEU A 2 8.49 10.51 -1.77
CA LEU A 2 8.73 9.37 -2.65
C LEU A 2 7.44 9.13 -3.44
N TYR A 3 7.51 9.30 -4.76
CA TYR A 3 6.40 8.93 -5.63
C TYR A 3 6.23 7.41 -5.61
N THR A 4 5.05 6.97 -5.14
CA THR A 4 4.69 5.58 -4.85
C THR A 4 3.27 5.27 -5.32
N PRO A 5 3.00 5.38 -6.62
CA PRO A 5 1.70 5.06 -7.19
C PRO A 5 1.36 3.58 -7.03
N GLY A 6 0.07 3.27 -7.06
CA GLY A 6 -0.42 1.91 -6.91
C GLY A 6 -1.83 1.91 -6.35
N HIS A 7 -1.97 2.27 -5.07
CA HIS A 7 -3.29 2.46 -4.48
C HIS A 7 -4.11 3.52 -5.21
N THR A 8 -3.47 4.67 -5.51
CA THR A 8 -3.93 5.68 -6.47
C THR A 8 -2.80 6.00 -7.46
N TYR A 9 -3.15 6.63 -8.57
CA TYR A 9 -2.17 7.03 -9.59
C TYR A 9 -1.20 8.13 -9.10
N ASP A 10 -1.63 8.94 -8.13
CA ASP A 10 -0.92 10.11 -7.62
C ASP A 10 -0.38 9.91 -6.18
N HIS A 11 -0.39 8.67 -5.68
CA HIS A 11 0.02 8.38 -4.31
C HIS A 11 1.51 8.68 -4.05
N ASN A 12 1.81 9.23 -2.87
CA ASN A 12 3.16 9.56 -2.42
C ASN A 12 3.39 9.13 -0.97
N CYS A 13 4.57 8.58 -0.69
CA CYS A 13 5.06 8.41 0.68
C CYS A 13 5.94 9.60 1.11
N TYR A 14 6.00 9.85 2.41
CA TYR A 14 6.85 10.90 2.99
C TYR A 14 7.85 10.30 3.95
N LEU A 15 9.13 10.35 3.58
CA LEU A 15 10.23 9.95 4.45
C LEU A 15 10.74 11.17 5.21
N VAL A 16 10.63 11.14 6.53
CA VAL A 16 11.03 12.22 7.46
C VAL A 16 11.81 11.60 8.61
N GLU A 17 13.10 11.92 8.72
CA GLU A 17 13.96 11.49 9.84
C GLU A 17 13.93 9.97 10.11
N GLY A 18 13.93 9.15 9.05
CA GLY A 18 13.88 7.68 9.18
C GLY A 18 12.48 7.11 9.48
N ASN A 19 11.45 7.94 9.43
CA ASN A 19 10.05 7.56 9.53
C ASN A 19 9.39 7.73 8.16
N LEU A 20 8.86 6.63 7.62
CA LEU A 20 8.12 6.60 6.37
C LEU A 20 6.63 6.68 6.67
N LEU A 21 6.00 7.82 6.38
CA LEU A 21 4.56 7.91 6.26
C LEU A 21 4.17 7.25 4.95
N SER A 22 3.70 6.00 5.01
CA SER A 22 3.50 5.14 3.84
C SER A 22 2.12 5.30 3.19
N GLY A 23 1.22 6.06 3.81
CA GLY A 23 -0.12 6.26 3.28
C GLY A 23 -0.83 4.92 3.13
N ASP A 24 -1.41 4.71 1.95
CA ASP A 24 -2.04 3.45 1.54
C ASP A 24 -1.15 2.66 0.56
N CYS A 25 0.16 2.93 0.50
CA CYS A 25 1.08 2.13 -0.32
C CYS A 25 1.51 0.84 0.39
N LEU A 26 1.85 0.92 1.68
CA LEU A 26 2.38 -0.19 2.46
C LEU A 26 1.77 -0.14 3.87
N PHE A 27 1.10 -1.22 4.26
CA PHE A 27 0.53 -1.43 5.58
C PHE A 27 1.43 -2.32 6.45
N ILE A 28 0.98 -2.65 7.65
CA ILE A 28 1.65 -3.62 8.51
C ILE A 28 1.14 -5.01 8.11
N GLY A 29 1.96 -5.77 7.39
CA GLY A 29 1.63 -7.09 6.89
C GLY A 29 0.79 -7.13 5.61
N ASP A 30 0.40 -5.98 5.05
CA ASP A 30 -0.42 -5.89 3.83
C ASP A 30 -0.05 -4.65 2.99
N VAL A 31 -0.75 -4.40 1.88
CA VAL A 31 -0.55 -3.28 0.95
C VAL A 31 -1.89 -2.71 0.47
N GLY A 32 -1.86 -1.51 -0.12
CA GLY A 32 -3.08 -0.88 -0.63
C GLY A 32 -3.73 -1.65 -1.77
N ARG A 33 -5.06 -1.81 -1.72
CA ARG A 33 -5.88 -2.31 -2.83
C ARG A 33 -5.75 -1.45 -4.09
N ILE A 34 -5.96 -2.05 -5.26
CA ILE A 34 -5.75 -1.41 -6.58
C ILE A 34 -7.05 -1.20 -7.38
N ASP A 35 -8.22 -1.62 -6.88
CA ASP A 35 -9.51 -1.59 -7.60
C ASP A 35 -10.42 -0.39 -7.35
N LEU A 36 -9.99 0.54 -6.52
CA LEU A 36 -10.69 1.80 -6.35
C LEU A 36 -10.27 2.77 -7.46
N GLY A 37 -11.06 2.81 -8.53
CA GLY A 37 -10.84 3.65 -9.71
C GLY A 37 -9.61 3.27 -10.54
N GLY A 38 -9.59 3.72 -11.80
CA GLY A 38 -8.51 3.41 -12.75
C GLY A 38 -8.51 1.97 -13.25
N ASP A 39 -7.44 1.60 -13.95
CA ASP A 39 -7.17 0.21 -14.37
C ASP A 39 -6.40 -0.53 -13.27
N PRO A 40 -6.99 -1.57 -12.66
CA PRO A 40 -6.31 -2.37 -11.64
C PRO A 40 -4.99 -2.96 -12.15
N ARG A 41 -4.91 -3.40 -13.40
CA ARG A 41 -3.70 -4.05 -13.93
C ARG A 41 -2.52 -3.10 -13.98
N GLU A 42 -2.75 -1.88 -14.46
CA GLU A 42 -1.75 -0.82 -14.46
C GLU A 42 -1.34 -0.46 -13.03
N LYS A 43 -2.33 -0.30 -12.14
CA LYS A 43 -2.10 0.02 -10.74
C LYS A 43 -1.33 -1.08 -9.99
N ALA A 44 -1.51 -2.35 -10.33
CA ALA A 44 -0.72 -3.45 -9.78
C ALA A 44 0.76 -3.33 -10.14
N GLU A 45 1.05 -3.03 -11.41
CA GLU A 45 2.43 -2.82 -11.88
C GLU A 45 3.06 -1.60 -11.20
N MET A 46 2.31 -0.51 -11.04
CA MET A 46 2.74 0.66 -10.30
C MET A 46 3.05 0.33 -8.84
N LEU A 47 2.13 -0.35 -8.13
CA LEU A 47 2.29 -0.72 -6.73
C LEU A 47 3.49 -1.63 -6.54
N TYR A 48 3.63 -2.67 -7.37
CA TYR A 48 4.78 -3.57 -7.35
C TYR A 48 6.10 -2.79 -7.44
N ASN A 49 6.21 -1.87 -8.41
CA ASN A 49 7.40 -1.04 -8.59
C ASN A 49 7.63 -0.09 -7.40
N SER A 50 6.57 0.46 -6.81
CA SER A 50 6.62 1.28 -5.60
C SER A 50 7.18 0.49 -4.42
N LEU A 51 6.75 -0.75 -4.21
CA LEU A 51 7.27 -1.63 -3.17
C LEU A 51 8.76 -1.93 -3.39
N ARG A 52 9.21 -2.23 -4.62
CA ARG A 52 10.64 -2.42 -4.95
C ARG A 52 11.49 -1.17 -4.68
N LYS A 53 10.89 0.02 -4.74
CA LYS A 53 11.56 1.27 -4.33
C LYS A 53 11.67 1.36 -2.81
N LEU A 54 10.61 1.04 -2.07
CA LEU A 54 10.60 1.08 -0.59
C LEU A 54 11.57 0.08 0.04
N GLU A 55 11.76 -1.09 -0.57
CA GLU A 55 12.75 -2.09 -0.12
C GLU A 55 14.20 -1.60 -0.09
N LYS A 56 14.51 -0.50 -0.79
CA LYS A 56 15.85 0.08 -0.84
C LYS A 56 16.14 1.03 0.32
N LEU A 57 15.14 1.31 1.16
CA LEU A 57 15.32 2.13 2.36
C LEU A 57 16.09 1.37 3.44
N PRO A 58 16.74 2.07 4.39
CA PRO A 58 17.37 1.42 5.54
C PRO A 58 16.36 0.53 6.27
N GLY A 59 16.77 -0.67 6.66
CA GLY A 59 15.88 -1.67 7.22
C GLY A 59 15.20 -1.25 8.54
N GLU A 60 15.86 -0.39 9.31
CA GLU A 60 15.38 0.24 10.53
C GLU A 60 14.38 1.38 10.31
N THR A 61 14.15 1.79 9.06
CA THR A 61 13.15 2.81 8.72
C THR A 61 11.79 2.36 9.21
N LYS A 62 11.16 3.17 10.06
CA LYS A 62 9.82 2.89 10.58
C LYS A 62 8.77 3.16 9.52
N VAL A 63 7.78 2.28 9.41
CA VAL A 63 6.67 2.38 8.46
C VAL A 63 5.40 2.74 9.22
N TYR A 64 4.81 3.88 8.88
CA TYR A 64 3.59 4.42 9.47
C TYR A 64 2.50 4.50 8.39
N PRO A 65 1.59 3.51 8.33
CA PRO A 65 0.48 3.53 7.39
C PRO A 65 -0.61 4.52 7.78
N ASN A 66 -1.50 4.83 6.83
CA ASN A 66 -2.68 5.66 7.08
C ASN A 66 -3.86 4.85 7.66
N HIS A 67 -3.86 3.53 7.45
CA HIS A 67 -4.86 2.61 7.98
C HIS A 67 -4.19 1.48 8.77
N VAL A 68 -4.82 1.06 9.87
CA VAL A 68 -4.37 -0.03 10.77
C VAL A 68 -5.56 -0.82 11.28
N GLY A 69 -5.31 -2.05 11.73
CA GLY A 69 -6.30 -2.88 12.41
C GLY A 69 -7.38 -3.53 11.54
N ALA A 70 -8.13 -4.42 12.17
CA ALA A 70 -9.05 -5.34 11.50
C ALA A 70 -10.20 -4.65 10.74
N VAL A 71 -10.54 -3.40 11.09
CA VAL A 71 -11.53 -2.59 10.35
C VAL A 71 -11.12 -2.41 8.89
N HIS A 72 -9.81 -2.43 8.61
CA HIS A 72 -9.24 -2.31 7.28
C HIS A 72 -8.67 -3.64 6.76
N SER A 73 -9.12 -4.77 7.33
CA SER A 73 -8.60 -6.11 7.00
C SER A 73 -7.10 -6.28 7.28
N ILE A 74 -6.55 -5.49 8.21
CA ILE A 74 -5.16 -5.60 8.66
C ILE A 74 -5.14 -6.31 10.01
N ASP A 75 -4.42 -7.43 10.10
CA ASP A 75 -4.44 -8.31 11.29
C ASP A 75 -3.63 -7.77 12.50
N SER A 76 -2.96 -6.64 12.36
CA SER A 76 -2.13 -6.05 13.42
C SER A 76 -2.80 -4.87 14.13
N GLU A 77 -2.67 -4.81 15.46
CA GLU A 77 -3.01 -3.65 16.31
C GLU A 77 -1.86 -2.65 16.46
N ASP A 78 -0.68 -2.97 15.93
CA ASP A 78 0.48 -2.07 15.98
C ASP A 78 0.21 -0.80 15.16
N THR A 79 0.87 0.29 15.56
CA THR A 79 0.77 1.59 14.87
C THR A 79 1.91 1.86 13.91
N PHE A 80 2.96 1.03 13.94
CA PHE A 80 4.08 1.09 13.00
C PHE A 80 4.79 -0.26 12.88
N SER A 81 5.51 -0.45 11.78
CA SER A 81 6.44 -1.56 11.55
C SER A 81 7.80 -1.04 11.10
N THR A 82 8.66 -1.87 10.53
CA THR A 82 9.93 -1.46 9.90
C THR A 82 10.07 -2.08 8.52
N ILE A 83 10.88 -1.46 7.66
CA ILE A 83 11.16 -2.00 6.32
C ILE A 83 11.68 -3.45 6.39
N THR A 84 12.58 -3.76 7.34
CA THR A 84 13.05 -5.14 7.53
C THR A 84 11.91 -6.09 7.93
N SER A 85 11.00 -5.66 8.80
CA SER A 85 9.85 -6.47 9.22
C SER A 85 8.91 -6.75 8.04
N GLU A 86 8.56 -5.71 7.28
CA GLU A 86 7.66 -5.85 6.13
C GLU A 86 8.30 -6.70 5.03
N MET A 87 9.58 -6.51 4.70
CA MET A 87 10.29 -7.39 3.76
C MET A 87 10.28 -8.88 4.16
N LYS A 88 10.21 -9.16 5.47
CA LYS A 88 10.22 -10.52 6.00
C LYS A 88 8.82 -11.12 6.11
N ASN A 89 7.83 -10.32 6.49
CA ASN A 89 6.53 -10.82 6.94
C ASN A 89 5.36 -10.44 6.02
N ASN A 90 5.51 -9.43 5.17
CA ASN A 90 4.47 -8.95 4.25
C ASN A 90 4.49 -9.79 2.96
N GLU A 91 3.44 -10.57 2.72
CA GLU A 91 3.35 -11.50 1.60
C GLU A 91 3.53 -10.78 0.25
N ALA A 92 2.89 -9.62 0.07
CA ALA A 92 3.00 -8.81 -1.14
C ALA A 92 4.46 -8.40 -1.44
N MET A 93 5.27 -8.14 -0.41
CA MET A 93 6.70 -7.80 -0.57
C MET A 93 7.56 -9.01 -0.94
N GLN A 94 7.13 -10.22 -0.61
CA GLN A 94 7.84 -11.45 -0.94
C GLN A 94 7.66 -11.88 -2.40
N ILE A 95 6.53 -11.54 -3.03
CA ILE A 95 6.23 -11.90 -4.42
C ILE A 95 7.22 -11.21 -5.38
N LYS A 96 7.91 -12.00 -6.22
CA LYS A 96 8.96 -11.50 -7.13
C LYS A 96 8.51 -11.44 -8.59
N ASP A 97 7.51 -12.21 -8.99
CA ASP A 97 6.93 -12.12 -10.33
C ASP A 97 5.73 -11.16 -10.37
N ILE A 98 5.68 -10.29 -11.37
CA ILE A 98 4.61 -9.29 -11.49
C ILE A 98 3.25 -9.91 -11.81
N LYS A 99 3.19 -11.05 -12.49
CA LYS A 99 1.92 -11.72 -12.80
C LYS A 99 1.37 -12.38 -11.53
N GLU A 100 2.23 -13.05 -10.77
CA GLU A 100 1.87 -13.57 -9.44
C GLU A 100 1.39 -12.44 -8.52
N PHE A 101 2.07 -11.29 -8.55
CA PHE A 101 1.66 -10.12 -7.77
C PHE A 101 0.29 -9.60 -8.20
N TYR A 102 0.02 -9.53 -9.50
CA TYR A 102 -1.31 -9.15 -9.99
C TYR A 102 -2.40 -10.14 -9.55
N THR A 103 -2.13 -11.45 -9.64
CA THR A 103 -3.05 -12.47 -9.15
C THR A 103 -3.35 -12.27 -7.66
N TYR A 104 -2.30 -12.18 -6.83
CA TYR A 104 -2.43 -11.89 -5.40
C TYR A 104 -3.26 -10.63 -5.14
N MET A 105 -3.00 -9.54 -5.88
CA MET A 105 -3.74 -8.29 -5.79
C MET A 105 -5.14 -8.35 -6.44
N THR A 106 -5.69 -9.50 -6.82
CA THR A 106 -7.06 -9.58 -7.37
C THR A 106 -7.88 -10.70 -6.75
N GLU A 107 -7.32 -11.44 -5.80
CA GLU A 107 -7.97 -12.53 -5.09
C GLU A 107 -8.45 -12.05 -3.70
N ASP A 108 -9.59 -12.59 -3.27
CA ASP A 108 -10.13 -12.49 -1.90
C ASP A 108 -10.27 -11.09 -1.27
N TRP A 109 -10.51 -10.06 -2.08
CA TRP A 109 -10.73 -8.72 -1.54
C TRP A 109 -12.01 -8.54 -0.74
N PRO A 110 -11.95 -7.70 0.31
CA PRO A 110 -13.17 -7.26 0.97
C PRO A 110 -14.02 -6.42 0.00
N PRO A 111 -15.35 -6.41 0.20
CA PRO A 111 -16.24 -5.53 -0.55
C PRO A 111 -15.73 -4.08 -0.56
N LYS A 112 -15.95 -3.38 -1.68
CA LYS A 112 -15.64 -1.95 -1.75
C LYS A 112 -16.45 -1.19 -0.69
N PRO A 113 -15.88 -0.19 0.00
CA PRO A 113 -16.63 0.64 0.94
C PRO A 113 -17.81 1.34 0.24
N ASN A 114 -19.00 1.38 0.83
CA ASN A 114 -20.22 1.84 0.14
C ASN A 114 -20.11 3.20 -0.57
N ASN A 115 -19.38 4.16 0.01
CA ASN A 115 -19.34 5.55 -0.48
C ASN A 115 -18.00 5.92 -1.12
N TRP A 116 -17.21 4.94 -1.57
CA TRP A 116 -15.85 5.18 -2.09
C TRP A 116 -15.82 6.14 -3.30
N GLU A 117 -16.80 6.04 -4.21
CA GLU A 117 -16.90 6.94 -5.38
C GLU A 117 -17.20 8.39 -4.97
N GLU A 118 -18.10 8.57 -3.99
CA GLU A 118 -18.43 9.89 -3.46
C GLU A 118 -17.22 10.52 -2.75
N ILE A 119 -16.49 9.73 -1.96
CA ILE A 119 -15.27 10.18 -1.28
C ILE A 119 -14.23 10.63 -2.32
N ILE A 120 -13.99 9.84 -3.36
CA ILE A 120 -13.06 10.23 -4.45
C ILE A 120 -13.51 11.54 -5.09
N LYS A 121 -14.81 11.65 -5.41
CA LYS A 121 -15.36 12.86 -6.04
C LYS A 121 -15.14 14.09 -5.16
N TYR A 122 -15.53 14.04 -3.89
CA TYR A 122 -15.38 15.17 -2.97
C TYR A 122 -13.91 15.56 -2.77
N ASN A 123 -13.01 14.58 -2.60
CA ASN A 123 -11.58 14.86 -2.44
C ASN A 123 -10.96 15.54 -3.68
N LEU A 124 -11.47 15.25 -4.88
CA LEU A 124 -11.02 15.88 -6.13
C LEU A 124 -11.62 17.27 -6.36
N THR A 125 -12.81 17.56 -5.83
CA THR A 125 -13.53 18.81 -6.12
C THR A 125 -13.46 19.85 -5.01
N GLY A 126 -13.12 19.47 -3.78
CA GLY A 126 -13.24 20.32 -2.59
C GLY A 126 -14.70 20.62 -2.27
#